data_AF-A0A953JEL0-F1
#
_entry.id   AF-A0A953JEL0-F1
#
_cell.length_a   1.000
_cell.length_b   1.000
_cell.length_c   1.000
_cell.angle_alpha   90.00
_cell.angle_beta   90.00
_cell.angle_gamma   90.00
#
_symmetry.space_group_name_H-M   'P 1'
#
loop_
_entity.id
_entity.type
_entity.pdbx_description
1 polymer ?
#
loop_
_entity_poly.entity_id
_entity_poly.type
_entity_poly.pdbx_seq_one_letter_code
_entity_poly.pdbx_strand_id
1 'polypeptide(L)' 'MDLQSLHSTLATLWVVWFFLLFSGIVVWAMRPSRRQHFERAGQIPLRDDA' A
#
# COMPACT_ATOMS: atom_id res chain seq x y z
N MET A 1 17.57 3.41 29.66
CA MET A 1 16.53 2.91 28.73
C MET A 1 16.45 1.42 28.92
N ASP A 2 15.32 0.90 29.35
CA ASP A 2 15.15 -0.51 29.70
C ASP A 2 14.81 -1.36 28.46
N LEU A 3 15.18 -2.65 28.47
CA LEU A 3 15.00 -3.55 27.32
C LEU A 3 13.52 -3.67 26.92
N GLN A 4 12.63 -3.70 27.90
CA GLN A 4 11.19 -3.75 27.67
C GLN A 4 10.68 -2.48 26.96
N SER A 5 11.14 -1.31 27.41
CA SER A 5 10.77 -0.02 26.80
C SER A 5 11.27 0.12 25.36
N LEU A 6 12.47 -0.40 25.07
CA LEU A 6 13.02 -0.45 23.71
C LEU A 6 12.18 -1.35 22.79
N HIS A 7 11.82 -2.55 23.26
CA HIS A 7 11.02 -3.49 22.48
C HIS A 7 9.64 -2.90 22.11
N SER A 8 8.93 -2.30 23.08
CA SER A 8 7.64 -1.66 22.82
C SER A 8 7.73 -0.50 21.82
N THR A 9 8.80 0.31 21.93
CA THR A 9 9.03 1.44 21.01
C THR A 9 9.31 0.94 19.59
N LEU A 10 10.13 -0.09 19.45
CA LEU A 10 10.48 -0.67 18.15
C LEU A 10 9.26 -1.34 17.47
N ALA A 11 8.44 -2.05 18.24
CA ALA A 11 7.20 -2.64 17.75
C ALA A 11 6.22 -1.56 17.25
N THR A 12 6.08 -0.47 18.01
CA THR A 12 5.23 0.66 17.60
C THR A 12 5.76 1.33 16.34
N LEU A 13 7.08 1.58 16.27
CA LEU A 13 7.73 2.15 15.10
C LEU A 13 7.55 1.26 13.87
N TRP A 14 7.64 -0.05 14.02
CA TRP A 14 7.41 -1.02 12.94
C TRP A 14 6.00 -0.90 12.37
N VAL A 15 4.99 -0.83 13.22
CA VAL A 15 3.58 -0.66 12.79
C VAL A 15 3.39 0.67 12.06
N VAL A 16 3.87 1.77 12.63
CA VAL A 16 3.75 3.10 12.00
C VAL A 16 4.46 3.12 10.65
N TRP A 17 5.66 2.55 10.57
CA TRP A 17 6.38 2.41 9.29
C TRP A 17 5.51 1.64 8.31
N PHE A 18 5.03 0.46 8.66
CA PHE A 18 4.19 -0.36 7.78
C PHE A 18 2.99 0.42 7.21
N PHE A 19 2.30 1.20 8.04
CA PHE A 19 1.20 2.06 7.57
C PHE A 19 1.67 3.17 6.63
N LEU A 20 2.82 3.79 6.87
CA LEU A 20 3.41 4.75 5.94
C LEU A 20 3.78 4.10 4.60
N LEU A 21 4.36 2.89 4.61
CA LEU A 21 4.66 2.13 3.39
C LEU A 21 3.39 1.89 2.60
N PHE A 22 2.39 1.31 3.27
CA PHE A 22 1.13 0.91 2.67
C PHE A 22 0.40 2.12 2.09
N SER A 23 0.28 3.19 2.86
CA SER A 23 -0.35 4.44 2.41
C SER A 23 0.41 5.04 1.23
N GLY A 24 1.74 5.00 1.25
CA GLY A 24 2.58 5.42 0.12
C GLY A 24 2.28 4.63 -1.15
N ILE A 25 2.13 3.31 -1.05
CA ILE A 25 1.76 2.44 -2.18
C ILE A 25 0.35 2.77 -2.68
N VAL A 26 -0.63 2.96 -1.79
CA VAL A 26 -2.01 3.32 -2.16
C VAL A 26 -2.04 4.66 -2.91
N VAL A 27 -1.39 5.70 -2.37
CA VAL A 27 -1.29 7.01 -3.02
C VAL A 27 -0.60 6.90 -4.38
N TRP A 28 0.46 6.10 -4.46
CA TRP A 28 1.17 5.84 -5.71
C TRP A 28 0.31 5.10 -6.74
N ALA A 29 -0.48 4.11 -6.31
CA ALA A 29 -1.37 3.33 -7.18
C ALA A 29 -2.56 4.18 -7.67
N MET A 30 -3.11 5.04 -6.80
CA MET A 30 -4.20 5.97 -7.12
C MET A 30 -3.74 7.16 -7.98
N ARG A 31 -2.43 7.34 -8.19
CA ARG A 31 -1.90 8.44 -9.01
C ARG A 31 -2.46 8.37 -10.45
N PRO A 32 -3.01 9.46 -11.00
CA PRO A 32 -3.74 9.45 -12.27
C PRO A 32 -2.92 8.96 -13.46
N SER A 33 -1.59 9.17 -13.44
CA SER A 33 -0.67 8.68 -14.46
C SER A 33 -0.64 7.15 -14.62
N ARG A 34 -1.12 6.38 -13.64
CA ARG A 34 -1.17 4.90 -13.67
C ARG A 34 -2.60 4.35 -13.70
N ARG A 35 -3.59 5.24 -13.54
CA ARG A 35 -5.03 4.88 -13.48
C ARG A 35 -5.47 4.11 -14.72
N GLN A 36 -5.01 4.52 -15.91
CA GLN A 36 -5.36 3.87 -17.17
C GLN A 36 -4.85 2.41 -17.28
N HIS A 37 -3.75 2.07 -16.62
CA HIS A 37 -3.24 0.69 -16.57
C HIS A 37 -4.10 -0.19 -15.66
N PHE A 38 -4.47 0.31 -14.49
CA PHE A 38 -5.33 -0.40 -13.54
C PHE A 38 -6.79 -0.50 -14.01
N GLU A 39 -7.31 0.51 -14.71
CA GLU A 39 -8.63 0.45 -15.34
C GLU A 39 -8.70 -0.62 -16.42
N ARG A 40 -7.68 -0.71 -17.29
CA ARG A 40 -7.58 -1.79 -18.29
C ARG A 40 -7.49 -3.17 -17.65
N ALA A 41 -6.76 -3.30 -16.54
CA ALA A 41 -6.68 -4.57 -15.80
C ALA A 41 -8.02 -4.96 -15.16
N GLY A 42 -8.79 -4.00 -14.66
CA GLY A 42 -10.13 -4.23 -14.12
C GLY A 42 -11.19 -4.60 -15.18
N GLN A 43 -10.94 -4.27 -16.45
CA GLN A 43 -11.82 -4.61 -17.56
C GLN A 43 -11.54 -6.00 -18.17
N ILE A 44 -10.49 -6.71 -17.75
CA ILE A 44 -10.15 -8.04 -18.30
C ILE A 44 -11.35 -9.01 -18.26
N PRO A 45 -12.15 -9.11 -17.17
CA PRO A 45 -13.31 -10.01 -17.14
C PRO A 45 -14.54 -9.50 -17.92
N LEU A 46 -14.54 -8.23 -18.34
CA LEU A 46 -15.67 -7.56 -19.02
C LEU A 46 -15.45 -7.41 -20.53
N ARG A 47 -14.29 -7.83 -21.03
CA ARG A 47 -14.04 -7.95 -22.46
C ARG A 47 -14.71 -9.25 -22.89
N ASP A 48 -15.95 -9.13 -23.37
CA ASP A 48 -16.53 -10.14 -24.25
C ASP A 48 -15.66 -10.13 -25.52
N ASP A 49 -14.66 -11.01 -25.54
CA ASP A 49 -14.01 -11.42 -26.78
C ASP A 49 -15.04 -12.27 -27.55
N ALA A 50 -15.98 -11.60 -28.21
CA ALA A 50 -16.98 -12.17 -29.11
C ALA A 50 -16.64 -11.85 -30.58
#